data_AF-A0AA39NZ37-F1
#
_entry.id   AF-A0AA39NZ37-F1
#
_cell.length_a   1.000
_cell.length_b   1.000
_cell.length_c   1.000
_cell.angle_alpha   90.00
_cell.angle_beta   90.00
_cell.angle_gamma   90.00
#
_symmetry.space_group_name_H-M   'P 1'
#
loop_
_entity.id
_entity.type
_entity.pdbx_description
1 polymer ?
#
loop_
_entity_poly.entity_id
_entity_poly.type
_entity_poly.pdbx_seq_one_letter_code
_entity_poly.pdbx_strand_id
1 'polypeptide(L)'
;MRDDEIELQFITFLLAGHETTATALSWLLYKLAAHPEHQSIIREEVKYSYHDDYDSLAFLNAVIKESLRLHPIGHTPTRAATHDDVLPLTGSKPLAIPKGQTIFCSA
;
A
#
# COMPACT_ATOMS: atom_id res chain seq x y z
N MET A 1 -19.66 -20.08 -6.28
CA MET A 1 -20.18 -18.83 -5.70
C MET A 1 -21.60 -18.67 -6.16
N ARG A 2 -22.49 -18.35 -5.24
CA ARG A 2 -23.88 -18.01 -5.54
C ARG A 2 -23.96 -16.53 -5.95
N ASP A 3 -25.01 -16.12 -6.64
CA ASP A 3 -25.13 -14.74 -7.15
C ASP A 3 -25.10 -13.69 -6.02
N ASP A 4 -25.71 -14.00 -4.86
CA ASP A 4 -25.65 -13.17 -3.64
C ASP A 4 -24.21 -13.00 -3.12
N GLU A 5 -23.39 -14.05 -3.21
CA GLU A 5 -21.98 -13.98 -2.82
C GLU A 5 -21.17 -13.13 -3.79
N ILE A 6 -21.46 -13.20 -5.09
CA ILE A 6 -20.78 -12.38 -6.12
C ILE A 6 -21.03 -10.90 -5.87
N GLU A 7 -22.29 -10.52 -5.61
CA GLU A 7 -22.68 -9.14 -5.31
C GLU A 7 -21.95 -8.60 -4.06
N LEU A 8 -21.87 -9.40 -2.99
CA LEU A 8 -21.15 -9.03 -1.77
C LEU A 8 -19.64 -8.91 -1.99
N GLN A 9 -19.04 -9.79 -2.80
CA GLN A 9 -17.62 -9.68 -3.14
C GLN A 9 -17.34 -8.42 -3.97
N PHE A 10 -18.23 -8.03 -4.87
CA PHE A 10 -18.08 -6.79 -5.64
C PHE A 10 -18.00 -5.55 -4.72
N ILE A 11 -18.89 -5.46 -3.74
CA ILE A 11 -18.87 -4.36 -2.74
C ILE A 11 -17.55 -4.39 -1.96
N THR A 12 -17.08 -5.58 -1.59
CA THR A 12 -15.80 -5.75 -0.86
C THR A 12 -14.62 -5.20 -1.67
N PHE A 13 -14.52 -5.54 -2.95
CA PHE A 13 -13.46 -5.02 -3.83
C PHE A 13 -13.56 -3.51 -4.02
N LEU A 14 -14.78 -2.99 -4.20
CA LEU A 14 -14.99 -1.55 -4.37
C LEU A 14 -14.50 -0.78 -3.15
N LEU A 15 -14.90 -1.19 -1.95
CA LEU A 15 -14.50 -0.51 -0.71
C LEU A 15 -12.99 -0.62 -0.48
N ALA A 16 -12.42 -1.82 -0.65
CA ALA A 16 -10.99 -2.04 -0.45
C ALA A 16 -10.13 -1.21 -1.41
N GLY A 17 -10.54 -1.07 -2.68
CA GLY A 17 -9.82 -0.31 -3.69
C GLY A 17 -10.07 1.21 -3.62
N HIS A 18 -11.30 1.62 -3.33
CA HIS A 18 -11.69 3.03 -3.36
C HIS A 18 -11.00 3.84 -2.27
N GLU A 19 -11.17 3.44 -1.00
CA GLU A 19 -10.65 4.21 0.14
C GLU A 19 -9.11 4.25 0.12
N THR A 20 -8.48 3.14 -0.25
CA THR A 20 -7.02 3.05 -0.30
C THR A 20 -6.42 3.91 -1.41
N THR A 21 -7.00 3.86 -2.62
CA THR A 21 -6.54 4.65 -3.77
C THR A 21 -6.83 6.13 -3.57
N ALA A 22 -8.02 6.50 -3.06
CA ALA A 22 -8.38 7.89 -2.80
C ALA A 22 -7.45 8.53 -1.76
N THR A 23 -7.12 7.80 -0.71
CA THR A 23 -6.18 8.26 0.33
C THR A 23 -4.76 8.41 -0.24
N ALA A 24 -4.29 7.43 -1.02
CA ALA A 24 -2.98 7.49 -1.68
C ALA A 24 -2.86 8.72 -2.59
N LEU A 25 -3.87 8.94 -3.44
CA LEU A 25 -3.90 10.08 -4.36
C LEU A 25 -3.95 11.41 -3.61
N SER A 26 -4.71 11.50 -2.52
CA SER A 26 -4.79 12.71 -1.70
C SER A 26 -3.41 13.12 -1.16
N TRP A 27 -2.66 12.16 -0.59
CA TRP A 27 -1.31 12.42 -0.10
C TRP A 27 -0.31 12.71 -1.22
N LEU A 28 -0.39 11.99 -2.33
CA LEU A 28 0.46 12.22 -3.50
C LEU A 28 0.28 13.65 -4.04
N LEU A 29 -0.97 14.07 -4.27
CA LEU A 29 -1.29 15.41 -4.76
C LEU A 29 -0.88 16.49 -3.76
N TYR A 30 -1.07 16.26 -2.45
CA TYR A 30 -0.59 17.17 -1.42
C TYR A 30 0.94 17.33 -1.46
N LYS A 31 1.69 16.23 -1.57
CA LYS A 31 3.17 16.26 -1.67
C LYS A 31 3.63 16.98 -2.91
N LEU A 32 3.01 16.68 -4.06
CA LEU A 32 3.29 17.36 -5.32
C LEU A 32 2.99 18.85 -5.22
N ALA A 33 1.88 19.26 -4.62
CA ALA A 33 1.54 20.67 -4.43
C ALA A 33 2.59 21.42 -3.60
N ALA A 34 3.20 20.75 -2.62
CA ALA A 34 4.30 21.30 -1.83
C ALA A 34 5.67 21.27 -2.53
N HIS A 35 5.82 20.53 -3.65
CA HIS A 35 7.08 20.33 -4.39
C HIS A 35 6.87 20.54 -5.91
N PRO A 36 6.67 21.79 -6.38
CA PRO A 36 6.38 22.09 -7.78
C PRO A 36 7.49 21.65 -8.76
N GLU A 37 8.73 21.55 -8.31
CA GLU A 37 9.86 21.04 -9.07
C GLU A 37 9.66 19.57 -9.48
N HIS A 38 9.16 18.73 -8.57
CA HIS A 38 8.85 17.33 -8.87
C HIS A 38 7.68 17.20 -9.85
N GLN A 39 6.66 18.08 -9.73
CA GLN A 39 5.58 18.12 -10.72
C GLN A 39 6.10 18.42 -12.13
N SER A 40 7.08 19.32 -12.24
CA SER A 40 7.62 19.74 -13.53
C SER A 40 8.38 18.60 -14.20
N ILE A 41 9.18 17.84 -13.44
CA ILE A 41 9.87 16.64 -13.92
C ILE A 41 8.87 15.58 -14.40
N ILE A 42 7.83 15.30 -13.60
CA ILE A 42 6.78 14.31 -13.96
C ILE A 42 6.06 14.74 -15.24
N ARG A 43 5.73 16.03 -15.41
CA ARG A 43 5.05 16.51 -16.62
C ARG A 43 5.88 16.29 -17.87
N GLU A 44 7.19 16.54 -17.81
CA GLU A 44 8.07 16.23 -18.93
C GLU A 44 8.20 14.72 -19.16
N GLU A 45 8.33 13.92 -18.08
CA GLU A 45 8.37 12.45 -18.17
C GLU A 45 7.13 11.88 -18.88
N VAL A 46 5.94 12.32 -18.48
CA VAL A 46 4.66 11.86 -19.06
C VAL A 46 4.48 12.34 -20.51
N LYS A 47 4.91 13.57 -20.83
CA LYS A 47 4.79 14.17 -22.17
C LYS A 47 5.53 13.39 -23.26
N TYR A 48 6.65 12.76 -22.90
CA TYR A 48 7.44 11.95 -23.84
C TYR A 48 7.12 10.44 -23.77
N SER A 49 6.23 10.03 -22.85
CA SER A 49 5.81 8.63 -22.76
C SER A 49 4.84 8.27 -23.89
N TYR A 50 4.98 7.05 -24.41
CA TYR A 50 3.99 6.47 -25.30
C TYR A 50 2.78 6.04 -24.48
N HIS A 51 1.57 6.23 -25.01
CA HIS A 51 0.34 5.89 -24.30
C HIS A 51 0.39 4.44 -23.78
N ASP A 52 0.01 4.29 -22.51
CA ASP A 52 -0.12 3.03 -21.75
C ASP A 52 1.18 2.36 -21.25
N ASP A 53 2.36 2.92 -21.50
CA ASP A 53 3.62 2.45 -20.88
C ASP A 53 3.89 3.14 -19.54
N TYR A 54 3.08 2.82 -18.52
CA TYR A 54 3.21 3.39 -17.18
C TYR A 54 4.46 2.90 -16.42
N ASP A 55 4.99 1.73 -16.78
CA ASP A 55 6.17 1.17 -16.15
C ASP A 55 7.44 1.97 -16.52
N SER A 56 7.45 2.60 -17.70
CA SER A 56 8.54 3.48 -18.13
C SER A 56 8.65 4.79 -17.35
N LEU A 57 7.59 5.21 -16.63
CA LEU A 57 7.53 6.46 -15.87
C LEU A 57 8.26 6.33 -14.52
N ALA A 58 9.58 6.14 -14.58
CA ALA A 58 10.40 5.79 -13.42
C ALA A 58 10.31 6.81 -12.29
N PHE A 59 10.30 8.11 -12.60
CA PHE A 59 10.23 9.18 -11.61
C PHE A 59 8.83 9.30 -11.00
N LEU A 60 7.76 9.26 -11.80
CA LEU A 60 6.40 9.17 -11.29
C LEU A 60 6.22 7.97 -10.35
N ASN A 61 6.68 6.78 -10.76
CA ASN A 61 6.62 5.57 -9.96
C ASN A 61 7.43 5.70 -8.66
N ALA A 62 8.59 6.36 -8.70
CA ALA A 62 9.36 6.66 -7.50
C ALA A 62 8.61 7.61 -6.55
N VAL A 63 7.97 8.66 -7.07
CA VAL A 63 7.20 9.62 -6.26
C VAL A 63 5.96 8.97 -5.64
N ILE A 64 5.27 8.10 -6.37
CA ILE A 64 4.15 7.29 -5.81
C ILE A 64 4.65 6.42 -4.65
N LYS A 65 5.74 5.67 -4.86
CA LYS A 65 6.34 4.82 -3.83
C LYS A 65 6.79 5.62 -2.61
N GLU A 66 7.40 6.79 -2.82
CA GLU A 66 7.84 7.67 -1.74
C GLU A 66 6.66 8.27 -0.97
N SER A 67 5.58 8.63 -1.65
CA SER A 67 4.34 9.06 -1.00
C SER A 67 3.79 7.96 -0.09
N LEU A 68 3.75 6.70 -0.56
CA LEU A 68 3.32 5.55 0.23
C LEU A 68 4.28 5.20 1.38
N ARG A 69 5.59 5.44 1.22
CA ARG A 69 6.59 5.26 2.29
C ARG A 69 6.38 6.26 3.43
N LEU A 70 6.04 7.51 3.09
CA LEU A 70 5.77 8.57 4.07
C LEU A 70 4.36 8.52 4.66
N HIS A 71 3.39 8.07 3.86
CA HIS A 71 1.97 8.03 4.19
C HIS A 71 1.37 6.66 3.84
N PRO A 72 1.75 5.60 4.56
CA PRO A 72 1.21 4.26 4.33
C PRO A 72 -0.30 4.26 4.63
N ILE A 73 -1.12 3.69 3.74
CA ILE A 73 -2.57 3.60 4.01
C ILE A 73 -2.86 2.54 5.08
N GLY A 74 -2.19 1.38 4.98
CA GLY A 74 -2.29 0.30 5.97
C GLY A 74 -1.12 0.35 6.96
N HIS A 75 -1.39 0.85 8.17
CA HIS A 75 -0.33 1.11 9.16
C HIS A 75 0.08 -0.14 9.95
N THR A 76 -0.85 -1.04 10.26
CA THR A 76 -0.56 -2.16 11.15
C THR A 76 -1.45 -3.37 10.84
N PRO A 77 -1.18 -4.12 9.77
CA PRO A 77 -1.81 -5.42 9.58
C PRO A 77 -1.59 -6.34 10.80
N THR A 78 -2.65 -7.00 11.23
CA THR A 78 -2.61 -7.92 12.37
C THR A 78 -2.76 -9.37 11.92
N ARG A 79 -2.22 -10.30 12.72
CA ARG A 79 -2.42 -11.74 12.61
C ARG A 79 -2.71 -12.30 13.99
N ALA A 80 -3.44 -13.42 14.06
CA ALA A 80 -3.66 -14.15 15.31
C ALA A 80 -3.06 -15.54 15.21
N ALA A 81 -2.30 -15.96 16.21
CA ALA A 81 -1.69 -17.28 16.26
C ALA A 81 -2.77 -18.37 16.42
N THR A 82 -2.85 -19.31 15.48
CA THR A 82 -3.85 -20.40 15.51
C THR A 82 -3.40 -21.56 16.41
N HIS A 83 -2.11 -21.65 16.70
CA HIS A 83 -1.46 -22.61 17.58
C HIS A 83 -0.21 -21.97 18.21
N ASP A 84 0.36 -22.62 19.21
CA ASP A 84 1.63 -22.18 19.81
C ASP A 84 2.74 -22.30 18.76
N ASP A 85 3.52 -21.23 18.59
CA ASP A 85 4.61 -21.14 17.61
C ASP A 85 5.79 -20.34 18.19
N VAL A 86 6.90 -20.29 17.45
CA VAL A 86 8.09 -19.52 17.81
C VAL A 86 8.52 -18.69 16.62
N LEU A 87 8.51 -17.36 16.76
CA LEU A 87 8.98 -16.44 15.75
C LEU A 87 10.51 -16.32 15.79
N PRO A 88 11.22 -16.74 14.74
CA PRO A 88 12.67 -16.56 14.66
C PRO A 88 13.00 -15.09 14.39
N LEU A 89 13.72 -14.45 15.30
CA LEU A 89 14.15 -13.07 15.16
C LEU A 89 15.62 -13.01 14.76
N THR A 90 15.95 -12.30 13.68
CA THR A 90 17.34 -12.08 13.27
C THR A 90 18.03 -11.19 14.30
N GLY A 91 19.08 -11.68 14.95
CA GLY A 91 19.87 -10.92 15.93
C GLY A 91 19.24 -10.79 17.32
N SER A 92 18.17 -11.54 17.62
CA SER A 92 17.53 -11.57 18.94
C SER A 92 17.12 -13.00 19.30
N LYS A 93 16.75 -13.21 20.57
CA LYS A 93 16.22 -14.52 20.99
C LYS A 93 14.90 -14.78 20.26
N PRO A 94 14.64 -16.03 19.83
CA PRO A 94 13.34 -16.41 19.27
C PRO A 94 12.22 -16.06 20.25
N LEU A 95 11.09 -15.57 19.72
CA LEU A 95 9.94 -15.15 20.51
C LEU A 95 8.88 -16.24 20.49
N ALA A 96 8.53 -16.81 21.64
CA ALA A 96 7.40 -17.73 21.74
C ALA A 96 6.09 -16.96 21.55
N ILE A 97 5.19 -17.50 20.73
CA ILE A 97 3.87 -16.96 20.40
C ILE A 97 2.83 -18.02 20.76
N PRO A 98 2.18 -17.92 21.93
CA PRO A 98 1.11 -18.82 22.28
C PRO A 98 -0.11 -18.64 21.38
N LYS A 99 -0.89 -19.71 21.26
CA LYS A 99 -2.18 -19.72 20.58
C LYS A 99 -3.08 -18.58 21.08
N GLY A 100 -3.68 -17.87 20.13
CA GLY A 100 -4.57 -16.75 20.38
C GLY A 100 -3.86 -15.39 20.53
N GLN A 101 -2.51 -15.36 20.57
CA GLN A 101 -1.80 -14.09 20.61
C GLN A 101 -1.95 -13.32 19.28
N THR A 102 -2.27 -12.03 19.38
CA THR A 102 -2.29 -11.10 18.25
C THR A 102 -0.90 -10.53 17.98
N ILE A 103 -0.45 -10.65 16.74
CA ILE A 103 0.81 -10.12 16.23
C ILE A 103 0.48 -8.90 15.38
N PHE A 104 1.16 -7.78 15.68
CA PHE A 104 1.08 -6.56 14.90
C PHE A 104 2.30 -6.49 13.99
N CYS A 105 2.09 -6.45 12.68
CA CYS A 105 3.14 -6.23 11.71
C CYS A 105 3.05 -4.76 11.26
N SER A 106 3.96 -3.90 11.68
CA SER A 106 4.11 -2.59 11.02
C SER A 106 4.88 -2.81 9.73
N ALA A 107 4.34 -2.31 8.61
CA ALA A 107 5.07 -2.23 7.35
C ALA A 107 6.01 -1.02 7.34
#